data_AF-A0A383F2C9-F1
#
_entry.id   AF-A0A383F2C9-F1
#
_cell.length_a   1.000
_cell.length_b   1.000
_cell.length_c   1.000
_cell.angle_alpha   90.00
_cell.angle_beta   90.00
_cell.angle_gamma   90.00
#
_symmetry.space_group_name_H-M   'P 1'
#
loop_
_entity.id
_entity.type
_entity.pdbx_description
1 polymer ?
#
loop_
_entity_poly.entity_id
_entity_poly.type
_entity_poly.pdbx_seq_one_letter_code
_entity_poly.pdbx_strand_id
1 'polypeptide(L)'
;VSLDPGQRASLLGAKLRALATDLGVSCIADPVDLADGSAIVEVDTVVALAGEHTSERALGQALLLATHSEAAHLVLFFDDASTASIAARRAAVLAPLPEVRVVVGAGSEAAEPAPLLQPVEPPPAPDGFDDLCRGAGVDPVVEHGIWRGEVLGLEVVRATDSGFETGVGRFDREASSLLHGDLPT
;
A
#
# COMPACT_ATOMS: atom_id res chain seq x y z
N VAL A 1 -8.74 -31.41 2.08
CA VAL A 1 -9.12 -31.29 3.50
C VAL A 1 -8.59 -29.95 3.96
N SER A 2 -9.44 -29.05 4.44
CA SER A 2 -8.97 -27.75 4.95
C SER A 2 -8.17 -28.00 6.22
N LEU A 3 -6.95 -27.47 6.30
CA LEU A 3 -6.17 -27.49 7.54
C LEU A 3 -6.90 -26.67 8.61
N ASP A 4 -6.77 -27.05 9.87
CA ASP A 4 -7.21 -26.20 10.96
C ASP A 4 -6.31 -24.94 11.04
N PRO A 5 -6.81 -23.79 11.55
CA PRO A 5 -6.03 -22.55 11.58
C PRO A 5 -4.73 -22.64 12.38
N GLY A 6 -4.70 -23.41 13.48
CA GLY A 6 -3.52 -23.55 14.33
C GLY A 6 -2.42 -24.36 13.66
N GLN A 7 -2.79 -25.44 12.97
CA GLN A 7 -1.90 -26.26 12.18
C GLN A 7 -1.32 -25.46 11.00
N ARG A 8 -2.15 -24.65 10.33
CA ARG A 8 -1.69 -23.73 9.27
C ARG A 8 -0.66 -22.73 9.80
N ALA A 9 -0.95 -22.07 10.91
CA ALA A 9 -0.03 -21.12 11.54
C ALA A 9 1.31 -21.78 11.92
N SER A 10 1.26 -22.99 12.51
CA SER A 10 2.46 -23.74 12.86
C SER A 10 3.32 -24.10 11.65
N LEU A 11 2.70 -24.48 10.53
CA LEU A 11 3.43 -24.81 9.29
C LEU A 11 4.05 -23.57 8.65
N LEU A 12 3.34 -22.44 8.64
CA LEU A 12 3.88 -21.16 8.13
C LEU A 12 5.06 -20.70 8.97
N GLY A 13 4.96 -20.78 10.29
CA GLY A 13 6.06 -20.45 11.20
C GLY A 13 7.29 -21.36 11.01
N ALA A 14 7.07 -22.67 10.84
CA ALA A 14 8.15 -23.61 10.56
C ALA A 14 8.84 -23.34 9.21
N LYS A 15 8.06 -23.04 8.17
CA LYS A 15 8.57 -22.65 6.86
C LYS A 15 9.38 -21.36 6.93
N LEU A 16 8.85 -20.33 7.60
CA LEU A 16 9.54 -19.05 7.79
C LEU A 16 10.89 -19.23 8.49
N ARG A 17 10.94 -20.04 9.55
CA ARG A 17 12.20 -20.35 10.26
C ARG A 17 13.21 -21.07 9.37
N ALA A 18 12.76 -21.99 8.51
CA ALA A 18 13.63 -22.68 7.55
C ALA A 18 14.22 -21.69 6.52
N LEU A 19 13.40 -20.80 5.96
CA LEU A 19 13.84 -19.77 5.02
C LEU A 19 14.82 -18.77 5.66
N ALA A 20 14.55 -18.34 6.90
CA ALA A 20 15.46 -17.48 7.64
C ALA A 20 16.82 -18.15 7.87
N THR A 21 16.80 -19.44 8.25
CA THR A 21 18.02 -20.23 8.47
C THR A 21 18.85 -20.38 7.19
N ASP A 22 18.20 -20.60 6.05
CA ASP A 22 18.85 -20.66 4.72
C ASP A 22 19.59 -19.35 4.38
N LEU A 23 19.05 -18.20 4.80
CA LEU A 23 19.71 -16.89 4.67
C LEU A 23 20.78 -16.61 5.74
N GLY A 24 20.99 -17.52 6.69
CA GLY A 24 21.89 -17.29 7.82
C GLY A 24 21.32 -16.34 8.88
N VAL A 25 20.02 -16.05 8.85
CA VAL A 25 19.33 -15.28 9.88
C VAL A 25 18.90 -16.23 11.01
N SER A 26 19.46 -16.02 12.20
CA SER A 26 19.09 -16.80 13.37
C SER A 26 17.79 -16.28 13.97
N CYS A 27 16.77 -17.13 13.98
CA CYS A 27 15.47 -16.84 14.57
C CYS A 27 15.25 -17.72 15.81
N ILE A 28 15.26 -17.10 16.99
CA ILE A 28 15.03 -17.73 18.29
C ILE A 28 13.58 -17.52 18.73
N ALA A 29 13.01 -16.34 18.44
CA ALA A 29 11.66 -15.99 18.82
C ALA A 29 10.61 -16.91 18.19
N ASP A 30 9.46 -16.97 18.86
CA ASP A 30 8.31 -17.70 18.34
C ASP A 30 7.63 -16.91 17.21
N PRO A 31 7.17 -17.59 16.14
CA PRO A 31 6.44 -16.92 15.09
C PRO A 31 5.15 -16.30 15.59
N VAL A 32 4.89 -15.07 15.17
CA VAL A 32 3.63 -14.36 15.36
C VAL A 32 2.81 -14.37 14.07
N ASP A 33 1.51 -14.12 14.23
CA ASP A 33 0.59 -14.00 13.10
C ASP A 33 0.84 -12.70 12.33
N LEU A 34 0.83 -12.80 11.00
CA LEU A 34 0.83 -11.65 10.09
C LEU A 34 -0.39 -11.76 9.17
N ALA A 35 -1.58 -11.68 9.77
CA ALA A 35 -2.88 -11.89 9.15
C ALA A 35 -3.10 -13.33 8.64
N ASP A 36 -2.65 -13.63 7.43
CA ASP A 36 -2.67 -14.99 6.85
C ASP A 36 -1.26 -15.53 6.54
N GLY A 37 -0.24 -14.75 6.90
CA GLY A 37 1.18 -15.09 6.84
C GLY A 37 1.76 -15.38 8.21
N SER A 38 3.07 -15.20 8.36
CA SER A 38 3.77 -15.36 9.62
C SER A 38 4.93 -14.39 9.71
N ALA A 39 5.32 -13.98 10.91
CA ALA A 39 6.50 -13.17 11.15
C ALA A 39 7.27 -13.66 12.37
N ILE A 40 8.58 -13.40 12.40
CA ILE A 40 9.44 -13.57 13.56
C ILE A 40 10.09 -12.21 13.79
N VAL A 41 9.92 -11.69 15.01
CA VAL A 41 10.50 -10.42 15.43
C VAL A 41 11.71 -10.71 16.30
N GLU A 42 12.89 -10.46 15.76
CA GLU A 42 14.14 -10.42 16.51
C GLU A 42 14.47 -8.97 16.91
N VAL A 43 15.51 -8.80 17.73
CA VAL A 43 15.88 -7.49 18.30
C VAL A 43 16.06 -6.40 17.25
N ASP A 44 16.62 -6.72 16.08
CA ASP A 44 16.94 -5.75 15.03
C ASP A 44 16.41 -6.12 13.64
N THR A 45 15.78 -7.30 13.53
CA THR A 45 15.34 -7.86 12.25
C THR A 45 13.95 -8.44 12.39
N VAL A 46 13.04 -8.02 11.52
CA VAL A 46 11.79 -8.75 11.27
C VAL A 46 11.98 -9.62 10.05
N VAL A 47 11.65 -10.91 10.19
CA VAL A 47 11.57 -11.84 9.07
C VAL A 47 10.11 -12.24 8.92
N ALA A 48 9.55 -12.10 7.72
CA ALA A 48 8.14 -12.35 7.48
C ALA A 48 7.91 -13.22 6.23
N LEU A 49 6.84 -14.01 6.26
CA LEU A 49 6.31 -14.75 5.13
C LEU A 49 4.92 -14.21 4.81
N ALA A 50 4.75 -13.72 3.58
CA ALA A 50 3.46 -13.26 3.08
C ALA A 50 2.45 -14.41 3.06
N GLY A 51 1.23 -14.13 3.50
CA GLY A 51 0.16 -15.12 3.41
C GLY A 51 -0.41 -15.23 1.99
N GLU A 52 -0.99 -16.39 1.71
CA GLU A 52 -1.44 -16.79 0.38
C GLU A 52 -2.58 -15.91 -0.18
N HIS A 53 -3.47 -15.44 0.68
CA HIS A 53 -4.68 -14.71 0.30
C HIS A 53 -4.53 -13.20 0.47
N THR A 54 -3.57 -12.73 1.26
CA THR A 54 -3.31 -11.30 1.48
C THR A 54 -1.91 -10.84 1.09
N SER A 55 -1.23 -11.61 0.24
CA SER A 55 0.13 -11.35 -0.23
C SER A 55 0.35 -9.91 -0.71
N GLU A 56 -0.60 -9.31 -1.45
CA GLU A 56 -0.50 -7.92 -1.92
C GLU A 56 -0.40 -6.86 -0.81
N ARG A 57 -0.85 -7.20 0.40
CA ARG A 57 -0.84 -6.35 1.60
C ARG A 57 0.35 -6.65 2.52
N ALA A 58 1.05 -7.77 2.30
CA ALA A 58 2.09 -8.26 3.21
C ALA A 58 3.22 -7.26 3.42
N LEU A 59 3.62 -6.51 2.39
CA LEU A 59 4.65 -5.47 2.52
C LEU A 59 4.25 -4.40 3.55
N GLY A 60 3.02 -3.89 3.48
CA GLY A 60 2.52 -2.89 4.41
C GLY A 60 2.40 -3.43 5.84
N GLN A 61 1.92 -4.66 6.00
CA GLN A 61 1.80 -5.33 7.29
C GLN A 61 3.17 -5.55 7.94
N ALA A 62 4.15 -6.03 7.17
CA ALA A 62 5.50 -6.28 7.65
C ALA A 62 6.25 -4.98 7.99
N LEU A 63 6.06 -3.91 7.20
CA LEU A 63 6.60 -2.58 7.51
C LEU A 63 6.02 -2.01 8.81
N LEU A 64 4.71 -2.16 9.02
CA LEU A 64 4.06 -1.73 10.25
C LEU A 64 4.63 -2.49 11.45
N LEU A 65 4.79 -3.80 11.33
CA LEU A 65 5.37 -4.63 12.38
C LEU A 65 6.84 -4.26 12.67
N ALA A 66 7.66 -4.09 11.63
CA ALA A 66 9.06 -3.66 11.77
C ALA A 66 9.18 -2.29 12.45
N THR A 67 8.32 -1.33 12.07
CA THR A 67 8.27 0.00 12.70
C THR A 67 7.85 -0.08 14.16
N HIS A 68 6.81 -0.86 14.47
CA HIS A 68 6.33 -1.03 15.84
C HIS A 68 7.34 -1.74 16.74
N SER A 69 8.17 -2.61 16.17
CA SER A 69 9.24 -3.32 16.88
C SER A 69 10.59 -2.60 16.85
N GLU A 70 10.66 -1.42 16.24
CA GLU A 70 11.88 -0.63 16.06
C GLU A 70 13.02 -1.39 15.35
N ALA A 71 12.67 -2.38 14.53
CA ALA A 71 13.66 -3.20 13.80
C ALA A 71 14.32 -2.40 12.66
N ALA A 72 15.65 -2.45 12.54
CA ALA A 72 16.37 -1.80 11.45
C ALA A 72 16.27 -2.56 10.12
N HIS A 73 16.01 -3.86 10.18
CA HIS A 73 16.00 -4.75 9.02
C HIS A 73 14.66 -5.47 8.85
N LEU A 74 14.21 -5.59 7.60
CA LEU A 74 13.02 -6.35 7.24
C LEU A 74 13.35 -7.27 6.05
N VAL A 75 13.13 -8.57 6.22
CA VAL A 75 13.17 -9.56 5.15
C VAL A 75 11.77 -10.14 4.96
N LEU A 76 11.20 -10.01 3.76
CA LEU A 76 9.86 -10.46 3.44
C LEU A 76 9.87 -11.48 2.29
N PHE A 77 9.43 -12.69 2.60
CA PHE A 77 9.30 -13.80 1.65
C PHE A 77 7.91 -13.86 1.04
N PHE A 78 7.85 -14.24 -0.22
CA PHE A 78 6.63 -14.48 -0.98
C PHE A 78 6.71 -15.83 -1.69
N ASP A 79 5.58 -16.55 -1.71
CA ASP A 79 5.44 -17.76 -2.52
C ASP A 79 5.18 -17.45 -4.01
N ASP A 80 4.48 -16.35 -4.30
CA ASP A 80 4.17 -15.91 -5.66
C ASP A 80 5.21 -14.88 -6.14
N ALA A 81 5.94 -15.22 -7.20
CA ALA A 81 6.93 -14.35 -7.83
C ALA A 81 6.34 -13.04 -8.37
N SER A 82 5.09 -13.06 -8.86
CA SER A 82 4.41 -11.87 -9.38
C SER A 82 4.16 -10.84 -8.27
N THR A 83 3.61 -11.29 -7.13
CA THR A 83 3.38 -10.42 -5.98
C THR A 83 4.70 -9.95 -5.38
N ALA A 84 5.70 -10.83 -5.29
CA ALA A 84 7.04 -10.48 -4.81
C ALA A 84 7.67 -9.39 -5.66
N SER A 85 7.57 -9.48 -7.00
CA SER A 85 8.12 -8.49 -7.93
C SER A 85 7.48 -7.11 -7.76
N ILE A 86 6.16 -7.06 -7.53
CA ILE A 86 5.45 -5.80 -7.23
C ILE A 86 5.89 -5.24 -5.87
N ALA A 87 6.03 -6.10 -4.85
CA ALA A 87 6.51 -5.70 -3.53
C ALA A 87 7.96 -5.20 -3.58
N ALA A 88 8.84 -5.85 -4.33
CA ALA A 88 10.23 -5.45 -4.54
C ALA A 88 10.34 -4.06 -5.20
N ARG A 89 9.53 -3.78 -6.23
CA ARG A 89 9.43 -2.45 -6.83
C ARG A 89 9.01 -1.39 -5.81
N ARG A 90 8.05 -1.70 -4.93
CA ARG A 90 7.61 -0.77 -3.88
C ARG A 90 8.66 -0.61 -2.78
N ALA A 91 9.35 -1.68 -2.40
CA ALA A 91 10.42 -1.66 -1.41
C ALA A 91 11.62 -0.81 -1.85
N ALA A 92 11.89 -0.76 -3.16
CA ALA A 92 13.01 -0.02 -3.75
C ALA A 92 13.01 1.50 -3.47
N VAL A 93 11.87 2.08 -3.07
CA VAL A 93 11.73 3.52 -2.77
C VAL A 93 11.59 3.82 -1.26
N LEU A 94 11.77 2.81 -0.41
CA LEU A 94 11.64 2.94 1.04
C LEU A 94 13.00 3.04 1.73
N ALA A 95 13.00 3.67 2.90
CA ALA A 95 14.16 3.76 3.79
C ALA A 95 13.71 3.45 5.23
N PRO A 96 14.34 2.48 5.93
CA PRO A 96 15.35 1.53 5.43
C PRO A 96 14.77 0.62 4.34
N LEU A 97 15.64 0.07 3.48
CA LEU A 97 15.25 -0.74 2.31
C LEU A 97 14.86 -2.17 2.75
N PRO A 98 13.60 -2.60 2.61
CA PRO A 98 13.21 -3.98 2.89
C PRO A 98 13.79 -4.93 1.86
N GLU A 99 14.26 -6.10 2.31
CA GLU A 99 14.67 -7.18 1.42
C GLU A 99 13.44 -8.03 1.04
N VAL A 100 13.11 -8.09 -0.25
CA VAL A 100 11.99 -8.87 -0.76
C VAL A 100 12.50 -10.10 -1.51
N ARG A 101 11.97 -11.28 -1.18
CA ARG A 101 12.45 -12.56 -1.71
C ARG A 101 11.32 -13.47 -2.18
N VAL A 102 11.61 -14.30 -3.18
CA VAL A 102 10.71 -15.35 -3.69
C VAL A 102 11.17 -16.70 -3.15
N VAL A 103 10.24 -17.49 -2.63
CA VAL A 103 10.51 -18.87 -2.20
C VAL A 103 10.75 -19.76 -3.43
N VAL A 104 11.90 -20.43 -3.47
CA VAL A 104 12.27 -21.36 -4.55
C VAL A 104 12.73 -22.68 -3.93
N GLY A 105 11.89 -23.71 -4.08
CA GLY A 105 12.13 -25.02 -3.47
C GLY A 105 12.19 -24.92 -1.95
N ALA A 106 13.36 -25.22 -1.36
CA ALA A 106 13.59 -25.17 0.08
C ALA A 106 14.24 -23.84 0.55
N GLY A 107 14.64 -22.98 -0.38
CA GLY A 107 15.31 -21.71 -0.09
C GLY A 107 14.59 -20.53 -0.72
N SER A 108 15.34 -19.47 -1.01
CA SER A 108 14.78 -18.27 -1.63
C SER A 108 15.78 -17.51 -2.48
N GLU A 109 15.25 -16.74 -3.43
CA GLU A 109 16.03 -15.83 -4.29
C GLU A 109 15.54 -14.39 -4.07
N ALA A 110 16.41 -13.40 -4.30
CA ALA A 110 16.01 -12.01 -4.28
C ALA A 110 14.98 -11.74 -5.38
N ALA A 111 13.89 -11.04 -5.06
CA ALA A 111 12.85 -10.75 -6.02
C ALA A 111 13.30 -9.63 -6.97
N GLU A 112 13.29 -9.91 -8.27
CA GLU A 112 13.51 -8.87 -9.29
C GLU A 112 12.34 -7.86 -9.28
N PRO A 113 12.60 -6.55 -9.13
CA PRO A 113 11.55 -5.54 -9.12
C PRO A 113 10.75 -5.51 -10.42
N ALA A 114 9.43 -5.40 -10.30
CA ALA A 114 8.56 -5.21 -11.44
C ALA A 114 8.92 -3.89 -12.17
N PRO A 115 8.67 -3.78 -13.49
CA PRO A 115 8.83 -2.53 -14.21
C PRO A 115 8.05 -1.38 -13.57
N LEU A 116 8.58 -0.16 -13.66
CA LEU A 116 7.86 1.03 -13.25
C LEU A 116 6.53 1.13 -14.01
N LEU A 117 5.47 1.51 -13.29
CA LEU A 117 4.21 1.84 -13.93
C LEU A 117 4.42 3.07 -14.81
N GLN A 118 3.84 3.04 -16.01
CA GLN A 118 3.84 4.22 -16.86
C GLN A 118 2.96 5.30 -16.21
N PRO A 119 3.45 6.55 -16.12
CA PRO A 119 2.60 7.66 -15.73
C PRO A 119 1.37 7.70 -16.63
N VAL A 120 0.20 7.80 -16.01
CA VAL A 120 -1.04 8.04 -16.75
C VAL A 120 -1.12 9.54 -16.98
N GLU A 121 -1.19 9.96 -18.25
CA GLU A 121 -1.43 11.36 -18.59
C GLU A 121 -2.78 11.79 -18.00
N PRO A 122 -2.84 12.87 -17.22
CA PRO A 122 -4.11 13.35 -16.69
C PRO A 122 -5.04 13.77 -17.84
N PRO A 123 -6.36 13.63 -17.69
CA PRO A 123 -7.29 14.25 -18.62
C PRO A 123 -7.07 15.77 -18.65
N PRO A 124 -7.36 16.45 -19.77
CA PRO A 124 -7.27 17.91 -19.83
C PRO A 124 -8.18 18.53 -18.77
N ALA A 125 -7.74 19.66 -18.20
CA ALA A 125 -8.57 20.45 -17.30
C ALA A 125 -9.84 20.91 -18.01
N PRO A 126 -11.02 20.85 -17.36
CA PRO A 126 -12.21 21.51 -17.87
C PRO A 126 -11.96 23.00 -18.06
N ASP A 127 -12.58 23.59 -19.08
CA ASP A 127 -12.43 25.00 -19.39
C ASP A 127 -12.75 25.88 -18.16
N GLY A 128 -11.83 26.77 -17.81
CA GLY A 128 -11.96 27.70 -16.68
C GLY A 128 -11.75 27.09 -15.29
N PHE A 129 -11.51 25.79 -15.15
CA PHE A 129 -11.33 25.15 -13.85
C PHE A 129 -10.09 25.66 -13.11
N ASP A 130 -8.96 25.76 -13.80
CA ASP A 130 -7.70 26.25 -13.25
C ASP A 130 -7.82 27.71 -12.79
N ASP A 131 -8.43 28.56 -13.62
CA ASP A 131 -8.65 29.97 -13.32
C ASP A 131 -9.59 30.15 -12.11
N LEU A 132 -10.67 29.36 -12.05
CA LEU A 132 -11.59 29.33 -10.91
C LEU A 132 -10.86 28.97 -9.61
N CYS A 133 -10.10 27.87 -9.62
CA CYS A 133 -9.39 27.38 -8.44
C CYS A 133 -8.35 28.40 -7.98
N ARG A 134 -7.44 28.79 -8.87
CA ARG A 134 -6.34 29.70 -8.51
C ARG A 134 -6.86 31.08 -8.12
N GLY A 135 -7.92 31.56 -8.76
CA GLY A 135 -8.60 32.81 -8.41
C GLY A 135 -9.20 32.80 -7.00
N ALA A 136 -9.57 31.62 -6.49
CA ALA A 136 -10.08 31.41 -5.14
C ALA A 136 -9.00 31.01 -4.11
N GLY A 137 -7.72 30.95 -4.50
CA GLY A 137 -6.63 30.46 -3.63
C GLY A 137 -6.68 28.96 -3.37
N VAL A 138 -7.25 28.20 -4.31
CA VAL A 138 -7.40 26.75 -4.29
C VAL A 138 -6.42 26.13 -5.29
N ASP A 139 -5.76 25.05 -4.90
CA ASP A 139 -4.81 24.34 -5.77
C ASP A 139 -5.55 23.33 -6.66
N PRO A 140 -5.50 23.46 -8.00
CA PRO A 140 -6.09 22.47 -8.90
C PRO A 140 -5.19 21.24 -9.01
N VAL A 141 -5.77 20.06 -8.77
CA VAL A 141 -5.11 18.76 -8.80
C VAL A 141 -5.95 17.72 -9.55
N VAL A 142 -5.31 16.69 -10.08
CA VAL A 142 -5.99 15.54 -10.70
C VAL A 142 -5.78 14.31 -9.84
N GLU A 143 -6.87 13.78 -9.29
CA GLU A 143 -6.85 12.54 -8.52
C GLU A 143 -7.76 11.49 -9.15
N HIS A 144 -7.20 10.32 -9.46
CA HIS A 144 -7.96 9.23 -10.09
C HIS A 144 -8.71 9.66 -11.36
N GLY A 145 -8.10 10.56 -12.16
CA GLY A 145 -8.68 11.08 -13.40
C GLY A 145 -9.77 12.14 -13.20
N ILE A 146 -9.95 12.67 -11.99
CA ILE A 146 -10.93 13.71 -11.68
C ILE A 146 -10.20 14.97 -11.26
N TRP A 147 -10.52 16.08 -11.91
CA TRP A 147 -10.06 17.41 -11.51
C TRP A 147 -10.74 17.85 -10.21
N ARG A 148 -9.93 18.26 -9.25
CA ARG A 148 -10.33 18.70 -7.91
C ARG A 148 -9.57 19.97 -7.57
N GLY A 149 -10.18 20.81 -6.75
CA GLY A 149 -9.48 21.91 -6.11
C GLY A 149 -9.34 21.61 -4.63
N GLU A 150 -8.13 21.75 -4.11
CA GLU A 150 -7.81 21.47 -2.72
C GLU A 150 -7.26 22.69 -1.97
N VAL A 151 -7.47 22.68 -0.66
CA VAL A 151 -6.79 23.58 0.30
C VAL A 151 -6.16 22.70 1.37
N LEU A 152 -4.82 22.65 1.40
CA LEU A 152 -4.06 21.82 2.35
C LEU A 152 -4.49 20.32 2.32
N GLY A 153 -4.78 19.80 1.13
CA GLY A 153 -5.23 18.41 0.92
C GLY A 153 -6.73 18.18 1.18
N LEU A 154 -7.51 19.21 1.50
CA LEU A 154 -8.96 19.13 1.63
C LEU A 154 -9.63 19.53 0.31
N GLU A 155 -10.35 18.60 -0.31
CA GLU A 155 -11.17 18.85 -1.50
C GLU A 155 -12.28 19.87 -1.19
N VAL A 156 -12.29 20.99 -1.91
CA VAL A 156 -13.29 22.06 -1.80
C VAL A 156 -14.10 22.26 -3.08
N VAL A 157 -13.59 21.80 -4.22
CA VAL A 157 -14.30 21.80 -5.50
C VAL A 157 -13.94 20.55 -6.31
N ARG A 158 -14.88 20.04 -7.09
CA ARG A 158 -14.69 18.90 -7.98
C ARG A 158 -15.35 19.15 -9.33
N ALA A 159 -14.64 18.80 -10.40
CA ALA A 159 -15.21 18.71 -11.73
C ALA A 159 -16.11 17.48 -11.88
N THR A 160 -17.28 17.69 -12.50
CA THR A 160 -18.24 16.66 -12.87
C THR A 160 -18.67 16.86 -14.33
N ASP A 161 -19.39 15.89 -14.88
CA ASP A 161 -19.93 15.99 -16.24
C ASP A 161 -20.92 17.16 -16.41
N SER A 162 -21.49 17.67 -15.30
CA SER A 162 -22.48 18.74 -15.27
C SER A 162 -21.92 20.08 -14.79
N GLY A 163 -20.61 20.21 -14.57
CA GLY A 163 -19.97 21.46 -14.11
C GLY A 163 -19.08 21.26 -12.89
N PHE A 164 -19.21 22.13 -11.90
CA PHE A 164 -18.37 22.13 -10.70
C PHE A 164 -19.21 22.01 -9.42
N GLU A 165 -18.88 21.03 -8.59
CA GLU A 165 -19.47 20.87 -7.26
C GLU A 165 -18.55 21.48 -6.22
N THR A 166 -19.07 22.37 -5.38
CA THR A 166 -18.32 23.00 -4.27
C THR A 166 -18.76 22.47 -2.92
N GLY A 167 -17.80 22.26 -2.02
CA GLY A 167 -18.03 21.83 -0.65
C GLY A 167 -16.99 20.83 -0.13
N VAL A 168 -16.75 20.88 1.18
CA VAL A 168 -15.80 20.02 1.90
C VAL A 168 -16.44 18.66 2.18
N GLY A 169 -16.19 17.71 1.27
CA GLY A 169 -16.73 16.36 1.37
C GLY A 169 -18.21 16.26 1.00
N ARG A 170 -18.73 15.03 1.05
CA ARG A 170 -20.06 14.70 0.49
C ARG A 170 -21.21 15.47 1.14
N PHE A 171 -21.24 15.56 2.47
CA PHE A 171 -22.36 16.18 3.18
C PHE A 171 -22.43 17.68 2.94
N ASP A 172 -21.28 18.36 2.88
CA ASP A 172 -21.23 19.80 2.60
C ASP A 172 -21.65 20.08 1.15
N ARG A 173 -21.26 19.23 0.20
CA ARG A 173 -21.73 19.32 -1.19
C ARG A 173 -23.23 19.10 -1.35
N GLU A 174 -23.77 18.10 -0.65
CA GLU A 174 -25.22 17.85 -0.63
C GLU A 174 -25.97 19.06 0.00
N ALA A 175 -25.43 19.67 1.05
CA ALA A 175 -26.01 20.88 1.63
C ALA A 175 -25.90 22.08 0.68
N SER A 176 -24.76 22.26 0.03
CA SER A 176 -24.53 23.35 -0.93
C SER A 176 -25.47 23.25 -2.13
N SER A 177 -25.67 22.05 -2.69
CA SER A 177 -26.58 21.85 -3.82
C SER A 177 -28.05 22.08 -3.44
N LEU A 178 -28.46 21.71 -2.21
CA LEU A 178 -29.80 22.00 -1.69
C LEU A 178 -30.02 23.50 -1.43
N LEU A 179 -28.99 24.23 -1.00
CA LEU A 179 -29.07 25.65 -0.67
C LEU A 179 -28.93 26.56 -1.89
N HIS A 180 -28.21 26.12 -2.93
CA HIS A 180 -27.84 26.93 -4.09
C HIS A 180 -28.36 26.36 -5.42
N GLY A 181 -29.26 25.38 -5.41
CA GLY A 181 -29.75 24.69 -6.61
C GLY A 181 -30.43 25.57 -7.67
N ASP A 182 -30.80 26.82 -7.32
CA ASP A 182 -31.40 27.81 -8.22
C ASP A 182 -30.39 28.85 -8.77
N LEU A 183 -29.13 28.80 -8.37
CA LEU A 183 -28.09 29.67 -8.94
C LEU A 183 -27.59 29.05 -10.25
N PRO A 184 -27.39 29.84 -11.33
CA PRO A 184 -26.78 29.32 -12.55
C PRO A 184 -25.37 28.81 -12.22
N THR A 185 -25.14 27.52 -12.50
CA THR A 185 -23.80 26.90 -12.55
C THR A 185 -23.07 27.29 -13.82
#